data_AF-A0A6I4I203-F1
#
_entry.id   AF-A0A6I4I203-F1
#
_cell.length_a   1.000
_cell.length_b   1.000
_cell.length_c   1.000
_cell.angle_alpha   90.00
_cell.angle_beta   90.00
_cell.angle_gamma   90.00
#
_symmetry.space_group_name_H-M   'P 1'
#
loop_
_entity.id
_entity.type
_entity.pdbx_description
1 polymer ?
#
loop_
_entity_poly.entity_id
_entity_poly.type
_entity_poly.pdbx_seq_one_letter_code
_entity_poly.pdbx_strand_id
1 'polypeptide(L)'
;MSKESNGSLIERFANKATQATGSSAAFIIATAVIIIWCVSGPLFHYSDTWQLVINTGTTIITFLMVFLIQKSQNKDSKAVHLKLNELIAAQQGASNRIIDIEDLSEAEIEQIHKFYVRLGELAKKENDLGCTHTYDAAEDNHDSKVTRSQEQTSRINESANKRKKSN
;
A
#
# COMPACT_ATOMS: atom_id res chain seq x y z
N MET A 1 13.48 19.88 -20.50
CA MET A 1 13.38 18.47 -20.07
C MET A 1 14.68 18.09 -19.36
N SER A 2 14.70 18.12 -18.01
CA SER A 2 15.67 17.44 -17.12
C SER A 2 15.73 18.15 -15.75
N LYS A 3 14.92 17.72 -14.78
CA LYS A 3 15.11 18.05 -13.35
C LYS A 3 14.58 16.91 -12.46
N GLU A 4 14.96 15.68 -12.76
CA GLU A 4 14.58 14.45 -12.07
C GLU A 4 15.85 13.75 -11.53
N SER A 5 16.57 14.39 -10.59
CA SER A 5 17.83 13.83 -10.04
C SER A 5 17.85 13.76 -8.51
N ASN A 6 17.26 14.74 -7.82
CA ASN A 6 17.40 14.82 -6.35
C ASN A 6 16.47 13.87 -5.58
N GLY A 7 15.31 13.52 -6.13
CA GLY A 7 14.39 12.56 -5.49
C GLY A 7 15.01 11.16 -5.37
N SER A 8 15.75 10.72 -6.40
CA SER A 8 16.30 9.37 -6.47
C SER A 8 17.41 9.09 -5.45
N LEU A 9 18.25 10.09 -5.13
CA LEU A 9 19.36 9.93 -4.19
C LEU A 9 18.89 9.91 -2.74
N ILE A 10 17.99 10.83 -2.39
CA ILE A 10 17.38 10.87 -1.05
C ILE A 10 16.56 9.60 -0.82
N GLU A 11 15.82 9.12 -1.84
CA GLU A 11 15.03 7.90 -1.74
C GLU A 11 15.91 6.65 -1.62
N ARG A 12 17.02 6.56 -2.37
CA ARG A 12 18.00 5.47 -2.22
C ARG A 12 18.68 5.50 -0.85
N PHE A 13 19.04 6.68 -0.36
CA PHE A 13 19.62 6.85 0.97
C PHE A 13 18.61 6.46 2.04
N ALA A 14 17.37 6.92 1.95
CA ALA A 14 16.33 6.61 2.91
C ALA A 14 16.03 5.11 2.96
N ASN A 15 15.87 4.45 1.81
CA ASN A 15 15.64 3.00 1.76
C ASN A 15 16.83 2.21 2.34
N LYS A 16 18.06 2.59 2.01
CA LYS A 16 19.26 1.97 2.59
C LYS A 16 19.38 2.23 4.09
N ALA A 17 19.08 3.45 4.54
CA ALA A 17 19.13 3.83 5.94
C ALA A 17 18.10 3.02 6.74
N THR A 18 16.84 2.98 6.30
CA THR A 18 15.77 2.20 6.94
C THR A 18 16.07 0.69 6.94
N GLN A 19 16.61 0.15 5.85
CA GLN A 19 17.00 -1.26 5.79
C GLN A 19 18.19 -1.55 6.71
N ALA A 20 19.15 -0.62 6.82
CA ALA A 20 20.29 -0.75 7.72
C ALA A 20 19.83 -0.70 9.19
N THR A 21 19.04 0.31 9.60
CA THR A 21 18.55 0.42 10.98
C THR A 21 17.59 -0.70 11.39
N GLY A 22 16.91 -1.35 10.44
CA GLY A 22 16.06 -2.51 10.71
C GLY A 22 16.81 -3.85 10.82
N SER A 23 18.11 -3.90 10.52
CA SER A 23 18.89 -5.14 10.53
C SER A 23 19.42 -5.52 11.92
N SER A 24 19.51 -6.83 12.20
CA SER A 24 20.13 -7.36 13.42
C SER A 24 21.58 -6.86 13.63
N ALA A 25 22.32 -6.61 12.55
CA ALA A 25 23.67 -6.06 12.62
C ALA A 25 23.70 -4.63 13.17
N ALA A 26 22.74 -3.78 12.78
CA ALA A 26 22.66 -2.42 13.28
C ALA A 26 22.28 -2.36 14.77
N PHE A 27 21.44 -3.29 15.23
CA PHE A 27 21.16 -3.44 16.66
C PHE A 27 22.44 -3.74 17.44
N ILE A 28 23.25 -4.71 17.01
CA ILE A 28 24.51 -5.07 17.66
C ILE A 28 25.47 -3.87 17.71
N ILE A 29 25.60 -3.14 16.58
CA ILE A 29 26.45 -1.95 16.51
C ILE A 29 25.94 -0.85 17.46
N ALA A 30 24.63 -0.58 17.46
CA ALA A 30 24.03 0.41 18.35
C ALA A 30 24.24 0.06 19.83
N THR A 31 24.05 -1.20 20.20
CA THR A 31 24.32 -1.70 21.55
C THR A 31 25.80 -1.54 21.93
N ALA A 32 26.72 -1.86 21.02
CA ALA A 32 28.15 -1.69 21.25
C ALA A 32 28.52 -0.21 21.47
N VAL A 33 27.94 0.71 20.69
CA VAL A 33 28.12 2.16 20.86
C VAL A 33 27.65 2.62 22.24
N ILE A 34 26.48 2.14 22.69
CA ILE A 34 25.96 2.46 24.04
C ILE A 34 26.89 1.94 25.12
N ILE A 35 27.40 0.71 24.99
CA ILE A 35 28.34 0.12 25.95
C ILE A 35 29.64 0.95 26.02
N ILE A 36 30.23 1.29 24.87
CA ILE A 36 31.45 2.12 24.81
C ILE A 36 31.19 3.48 25.46
N TRP A 37 30.05 4.11 25.18
CA TRP A 37 29.68 5.37 25.81
C TRP A 37 29.54 5.24 27.33
N CYS A 38 28.86 4.21 27.84
CA CYS A 38 28.76 3.94 29.28
C CYS A 38 30.13 3.76 29.94
N VAL A 39 31.04 3.01 29.31
CA VAL A 39 32.40 2.76 29.83
C VAL A 39 33.27 4.03 29.77
N SER A 40 32.97 4.96 28.86
CA SER A 40 33.64 6.27 28.83
C SER A 40 33.18 7.20 29.98
N GLY A 41 32.00 6.96 30.57
CA GLY A 41 31.42 7.80 31.63
C GLY A 41 32.32 8.03 32.85
N PRO A 42 32.93 6.98 33.43
CA PRO A 42 33.89 7.12 34.54
C PRO A 42 35.10 8.00 34.22
N LEU A 43 35.61 8.00 32.97
CA LEU A 43 36.73 8.85 32.56
C LEU A 43 36.35 10.35 32.56
N PHE A 44 35.09 10.65 32.25
CA PHE A 44 34.54 12.01 32.22
C PHE A 44 33.77 12.39 33.49
N HIS A 45 33.87 11.59 34.56
CA HIS A 45 33.16 11.80 35.82
C HIS A 45 31.64 12.01 35.65
N TYR A 46 31.04 11.38 34.64
CA TYR A 46 29.62 11.56 34.29
C TYR A 46 29.21 13.04 34.13
N SER A 47 30.10 13.86 33.55
CA SER A 47 29.89 15.31 33.39
C SER A 47 28.65 15.67 32.57
N ASP A 48 28.18 16.90 32.73
CA ASP A 48 27.07 17.46 31.96
C ASP A 48 27.34 17.40 30.45
N THR A 49 28.59 17.60 30.02
CA THR A 49 28.99 17.48 28.60
C THR A 49 28.88 16.04 28.11
N TRP A 50 29.23 15.05 28.93
CA TRP A 50 29.12 13.63 28.57
C TRP A 50 27.66 13.20 28.37
N GLN A 51 26.74 13.69 29.20
CA GLN A 51 25.29 13.48 29.04
C GLN A 51 24.71 14.26 27.86
N LEU A 52 25.15 15.52 27.68
CA LEU A 52 24.70 16.39 26.60
C LEU A 52 24.97 15.75 25.24
N VAL A 53 26.16 15.17 25.03
CA VAL A 53 26.54 14.56 23.75
C VAL A 53 25.56 13.46 23.34
N ILE A 54 25.17 12.56 24.25
CA ILE A 54 24.23 11.48 23.89
C ILE A 54 22.80 11.97 23.74
N ASN A 55 22.36 12.89 24.59
CA ASN A 55 21.00 13.42 24.53
C ASN A 55 20.80 14.22 23.25
N THR A 56 21.72 15.12 22.91
CA THR A 56 21.70 15.88 21.67
C THR A 56 21.85 14.98 20.44
N GLY A 57 22.79 14.03 20.46
CA GLY A 57 23.02 13.11 19.35
C GLY A 57 21.80 12.22 19.06
N THR A 58 21.23 11.60 20.10
CA THR A 58 20.05 10.75 19.96
C THR A 58 18.84 11.54 19.49
N THR A 59 18.67 12.79 19.95
CA THR A 59 17.57 13.66 19.50
C THR A 59 17.65 13.96 18.00
N ILE A 60 18.84 14.32 17.49
CA ILE A 60 19.06 14.58 16.06
C ILE A 60 18.80 13.30 15.24
N ILE A 61 19.34 12.16 15.68
CA ILE A 61 19.14 10.87 15.00
C ILE A 61 17.66 10.51 14.97
N THR A 62 16.96 10.68 16.09
CA THR A 62 15.52 10.38 16.22
C THR A 62 14.70 11.28 15.31
N PHE A 63 14.99 12.58 15.28
CA PHE A 63 14.33 13.52 14.39
C PHE A 63 14.50 13.12 12.92
N LEU A 64 15.72 12.78 12.51
CA LEU A 64 15.99 12.27 11.16
C LEU A 64 15.27 10.94 10.89
N MET A 65 15.27 10.02 11.86
CA MET A 65 14.63 8.71 11.76
C MET A 65 13.12 8.84 11.50
N VAL A 66 12.43 9.79 12.15
CA VAL A 66 10.99 10.03 11.91
C VAL A 66 10.73 10.35 10.43
N PHE A 67 11.52 11.23 9.81
CA PHE A 67 11.35 11.53 8.38
C PHE A 67 11.70 10.34 7.49
N LEU A 68 12.74 9.57 7.84
CA LEU A 68 13.11 8.37 7.08
C LEU A 68 12.03 7.30 7.12
N ILE A 69 11.46 7.06 8.31
CA ILE A 69 10.34 6.14 8.50
C ILE A 69 9.12 6.63 7.72
N GLN A 70 8.74 7.91 7.84
CA GLN A 70 7.62 8.48 7.09
C GLN A 70 7.81 8.35 5.58
N LYS A 71 9.04 8.57 5.07
CA LYS A 71 9.33 8.42 3.64
C LYS A 71 9.22 6.97 3.18
N SER A 72 9.73 6.01 3.96
CA SER A 72 9.62 4.57 3.66
C SER A 72 8.15 4.14 3.69
N GLN A 73 7.43 4.50 4.75
CA GLN A 73 6.02 4.14 4.92
C GLN A 73 5.13 4.75 3.81
N ASN A 74 5.37 6.00 3.40
CA ASN A 74 4.60 6.62 2.33
C ASN A 74 4.72 5.86 0.98
N LYS A 75 5.87 5.24 0.71
CA LYS A 75 6.05 4.42 -0.49
C LYS A 75 5.34 3.07 -0.36
N ASP A 76 5.45 2.44 0.80
CA ASP A 76 4.85 1.14 1.06
C ASP A 76 3.32 1.22 1.08
N SER A 77 2.75 2.27 1.68
CA SER A 77 1.30 2.52 1.66
C SER A 77 0.78 2.61 0.22
N LYS A 78 1.43 3.40 -0.64
CA LYS A 78 1.04 3.51 -2.06
C LYS A 78 1.08 2.17 -2.80
N ALA A 79 2.08 1.34 -2.52
CA ALA A 79 2.17 0.02 -3.13
C ALA A 79 1.05 -0.92 -2.66
N VAL A 80 0.63 -0.82 -1.38
CA VAL A 80 -0.52 -1.56 -0.85
C VAL A 80 -1.81 -1.10 -1.52
N HIS A 81 -2.04 0.21 -1.61
CA HIS A 81 -3.22 0.77 -2.29
C HIS A 81 -3.33 0.30 -3.74
N LEU A 82 -2.24 0.35 -4.50
CA LEU A 82 -2.24 -0.10 -5.89
C LEU A 82 -2.55 -1.60 -6.03
N LYS A 83 -2.02 -2.43 -5.13
CA LYS A 83 -2.33 -3.88 -5.10
C LYS A 83 -3.81 -4.14 -4.78
N LEU A 84 -4.39 -3.37 -3.85
CA LEU A 84 -5.81 -3.48 -3.51
C LEU A 84 -6.70 -3.03 -4.68
N ASN A 85 -6.33 -1.94 -5.36
CA ASN A 85 -7.03 -1.45 -6.53
C ASN A 85 -7.06 -2.50 -7.65
N GLU A 86 -5.95 -3.18 -7.90
CA GLU A 86 -5.90 -4.28 -8.88
C GLU A 86 -6.83 -5.45 -8.48
N LEU A 87 -6.85 -5.84 -7.21
CA LEU A 87 -7.75 -6.89 -6.71
C LEU A 87 -9.23 -6.51 -6.83
N ILE A 88 -9.58 -5.26 -6.52
CA ILE A 88 -10.95 -4.74 -6.64
C ILE A 88 -11.37 -4.68 -8.12
N ALA A 89 -10.48 -4.20 -8.99
CA ALA A 89 -10.73 -4.14 -10.43
C ALA A 89 -10.91 -5.54 -11.06
N ALA A 90 -10.19 -6.55 -10.55
CA ALA A 90 -10.30 -7.93 -11.01
C ALA A 90 -11.58 -8.65 -10.51
N GLN A 91 -12.22 -8.16 -9.45
CA GLN A 91 -13.40 -8.78 -8.84
C GLN A 91 -14.68 -8.41 -9.61
N GLN A 92 -15.32 -9.41 -10.23
CA GLN A 92 -16.62 -9.22 -10.90
C GLN A 92 -17.71 -8.81 -9.89
N GLY A 93 -18.38 -7.68 -10.18
CA GLY A 93 -19.43 -7.12 -9.33
C GLY A 93 -18.96 -6.10 -8.30
N ALA A 94 -17.64 -5.92 -8.13
CA ALA A 94 -17.12 -4.79 -7.35
C ALA A 94 -17.31 -3.48 -8.13
N SER A 95 -17.71 -2.41 -7.44
CA SER A 95 -17.86 -1.10 -8.06
C SER A 95 -16.48 -0.47 -8.25
N ASN A 96 -16.10 -0.20 -9.50
CA ASN A 96 -14.88 0.55 -9.83
C ASN A 96 -14.82 1.94 -9.17
N ARG A 97 -15.95 2.43 -8.62
CA ARG A 97 -16.00 3.70 -7.89
C ARG A 97 -15.29 3.68 -6.52
N ILE A 98 -14.88 2.50 -6.03
CA ILE A 98 -14.03 2.37 -4.83
C ILE A 98 -12.54 2.40 -5.18
N ILE A 99 -12.18 2.17 -6.45
CA ILE A 99 -10.79 2.28 -6.88
C ILE A 99 -10.33 3.72 -6.65
N ASP A 100 -9.16 3.89 -6.04
CA ASP A 100 -8.59 5.19 -5.66
C ASP A 100 -9.44 6.00 -4.65
N ILE A 101 -10.14 5.31 -3.72
CA ILE A 101 -10.94 5.97 -2.68
C ILE A 101 -10.15 6.97 -1.83
N GLU A 102 -8.83 6.80 -1.71
CA GLU A 102 -7.93 7.71 -0.98
C GLU A 102 -7.79 9.10 -1.62
N ASP A 103 -8.08 9.24 -2.92
CA ASP A 103 -7.95 10.51 -3.65
C ASP A 103 -9.29 11.25 -3.78
N LEU A 104 -10.40 10.66 -3.29
CA LEU A 104 -11.72 11.27 -3.33
C LEU A 104 -11.87 12.40 -2.30
N SER A 105 -12.71 13.38 -2.63
CA SER A 105 -13.08 14.41 -1.66
C SER A 105 -13.97 13.84 -0.55
N GLU A 106 -13.96 14.49 0.63
CA GLU A 106 -14.81 14.10 1.77
C GLU A 106 -16.30 13.97 1.38
N ALA A 107 -16.78 14.86 0.51
CA ALA A 107 -18.16 14.84 0.02
C ALA A 107 -18.47 13.61 -0.85
N GLU A 108 -17.49 13.12 -1.62
CA GLU A 108 -17.61 11.90 -2.42
C GLU A 108 -17.54 10.65 -1.54
N ILE A 109 -16.65 10.63 -0.55
CA ILE A 109 -16.56 9.55 0.45
C ILE A 109 -17.89 9.40 1.19
N GLU A 110 -18.49 10.51 1.63
CA GLU A 110 -19.80 10.49 2.30
C GLU A 110 -20.93 9.96 1.40
N GLN A 111 -20.91 10.28 0.10
CA GLN A 111 -21.88 9.73 -0.86
C GLN A 111 -21.73 8.21 -1.03
N ILE A 112 -20.49 7.71 -1.12
CA ILE A 112 -20.21 6.28 -1.21
C ILE A 112 -20.66 5.59 0.09
N HIS A 113 -20.34 6.16 1.25
CA HIS A 113 -20.75 5.64 2.54
C HIS A 113 -22.29 5.52 2.63
N LYS A 114 -23.04 6.57 2.27
CA LYS A 114 -24.52 6.54 2.21
C LYS A 114 -25.05 5.45 1.30
N PHE A 115 -24.44 5.26 0.12
CA PHE A 115 -24.82 4.19 -0.80
C PHE A 115 -24.66 2.80 -0.17
N TYR A 116 -23.52 2.52 0.49
CA TYR A 116 -23.27 1.24 1.15
C TYR A 116 -24.14 0.99 2.38
N VAL A 117 -24.39 2.02 3.18
CA VAL A 117 -25.36 1.96 4.29
C VAL A 117 -26.73 1.57 3.74
N ARG A 118 -27.16 2.22 2.66
CA ARG A 118 -28.46 1.91 2.03
C ARG A 118 -28.50 0.50 1.46
N LEU A 119 -27.43 0.03 0.84
CA LEU A 119 -27.32 -1.34 0.35
C LEU A 119 -27.43 -2.36 1.49
N GLY A 120 -26.76 -2.11 2.61
CA GLY A 120 -26.85 -2.95 3.82
C GLY A 120 -28.24 -2.94 4.45
N GLU A 121 -28.95 -1.80 4.44
CA GLU A 121 -30.35 -1.73 4.87
C GLU A 121 -31.28 -2.55 3.98
N LEU A 122 -31.08 -2.51 2.66
CA LEU A 122 -31.86 -3.30 1.71
C LEU A 122 -31.61 -4.80 1.91
N ALA A 123 -30.34 -5.22 2.05
CA ALA A 123 -29.99 -6.60 2.33
C ALA A 123 -30.54 -7.11 3.67
N LYS A 124 -30.63 -6.25 4.70
CA LYS A 124 -31.28 -6.61 5.98
C LYS A 124 -32.81 -6.73 5.87
N LYS A 125 -33.44 -6.00 4.94
CA LYS A 125 -34.88 -6.09 4.65
C LYS A 125 -35.22 -7.32 3.82
N GLU A 126 -34.27 -7.78 2.99
CA GLU A 126 -34.27 -9.09 2.35
C GLU A 126 -33.98 -10.19 3.38
N ASN A 127 -34.87 -10.35 4.36
CA ASN A 127 -34.85 -11.44 5.33
C ASN A 127 -35.43 -12.73 4.71
N ASP A 128 -35.02 -13.04 3.48
CA ASP A 128 -35.33 -14.29 2.80
C ASP A 128 -34.05 -15.12 2.74
N LEU A 129 -33.95 -16.10 3.62
CA LEU A 129 -32.84 -17.06 3.70
C LEU A 129 -32.76 -17.99 2.46
N GLY A 130 -33.60 -17.79 1.44
CA GLY A 130 -33.74 -18.67 0.27
C GLY A 130 -32.89 -18.36 -0.96
N CYS A 131 -32.25 -17.18 -1.07
CA CYS A 131 -31.62 -16.75 -2.33
C CYS A 131 -30.15 -16.30 -2.24
N THR A 132 -29.45 -16.58 -1.13
CA THR A 132 -28.01 -16.36 -1.05
C THR A 132 -27.30 -17.70 -1.23
N HIS A 133 -26.91 -17.98 -2.47
CA HIS A 133 -26.25 -19.21 -2.96
C HIS A 133 -27.17 -20.44 -3.15
N THR A 134 -28.20 -20.33 -3.99
CA THR A 134 -28.73 -21.51 -4.68
C THR A 134 -27.71 -22.01 -5.71
N TYR A 135 -27.62 -23.33 -5.87
CA TYR A 135 -26.80 -24.02 -6.89
C TYR A 135 -26.92 -23.36 -8.28
N ASP A 136 -28.11 -22.84 -8.61
CA ASP A 136 -28.43 -22.11 -9.83
C ASP A 136 -27.60 -20.81 -10.04
N ALA A 137 -27.24 -20.08 -8.98
CA ALA A 137 -26.44 -18.85 -9.09
C ALA A 137 -24.95 -19.13 -9.39
N ALA A 138 -24.46 -20.33 -9.10
CA ALA A 138 -23.13 -20.77 -9.52
C ALA A 138 -23.13 -21.19 -11.00
N GLU A 139 -24.22 -21.80 -11.47
CA GLU A 139 -24.43 -22.19 -12.87
C GLU A 139 -24.61 -20.97 -13.76
N ASP A 140 -25.44 -20.00 -13.38
CA ASP A 140 -25.59 -18.72 -14.09
C ASP A 140 -24.27 -17.95 -14.18
N ASN A 141 -23.47 -17.92 -13.11
CA ASN A 141 -22.14 -17.32 -13.14
C ASN A 141 -21.16 -18.08 -14.03
N HIS A 142 -21.29 -19.40 -14.13
CA HIS A 142 -20.47 -20.21 -15.04
C HIS A 142 -20.86 -19.94 -16.49
N ASP A 143 -22.15 -19.95 -16.81
CA ASP A 143 -22.68 -19.70 -18.15
C ASP A 143 -22.39 -18.28 -18.63
N SER A 144 -22.49 -17.30 -17.72
CA SER A 144 -22.08 -15.92 -17.96
C SER A 144 -20.59 -15.81 -18.28
N LYS A 145 -19.72 -16.55 -17.58
CA LYS A 145 -18.27 -16.57 -17.84
C LYS A 145 -17.92 -17.29 -19.14
N VAL A 146 -18.57 -18.41 -19.45
CA VAL A 146 -18.36 -19.17 -20.69
C VAL A 146 -18.80 -18.34 -21.90
N THR A 147 -19.98 -17.73 -21.85
CA THR A 147 -20.51 -16.87 -22.94
C THR A 147 -19.58 -15.69 -23.20
N ARG A 148 -19.09 -15.03 -22.15
CA ARG A 148 -18.19 -13.87 -22.27
C ARG A 148 -16.81 -14.26 -22.82
N SER A 149 -16.28 -15.43 -22.43
CA SER A 149 -15.03 -15.96 -22.98
C SER A 149 -15.16 -16.30 -24.47
N GLN A 150 -16.30 -16.86 -24.89
CA GLN A 150 -16.60 -17.14 -26.29
C GLN A 150 -16.74 -15.86 -27.12
N GLU A 151 -17.46 -14.85 -26.62
CA GLU A 151 -17.58 -13.54 -27.27
C GLU A 151 -16.23 -12.82 -27.41
N GLN A 152 -15.38 -12.91 -26.39
CA GLN A 152 -14.07 -12.27 -26.44
C GLN A 152 -13.15 -12.98 -27.44
N THR A 153 -13.21 -14.30 -27.50
CA THR A 153 -12.45 -15.11 -28.45
C THR A 153 -12.91 -14.88 -29.89
N SER A 154 -14.22 -14.75 -30.14
CA SER A 154 -14.77 -14.45 -31.47
C SER A 154 -14.43 -13.03 -31.93
N ARG A 155 -14.52 -12.02 -31.05
CA ARG A 155 -14.08 -10.63 -31.36
C ARG A 155 -12.58 -10.56 -31.66
N ILE A 156 -11.75 -11.30 -30.93
CA ILE A 156 -10.29 -11.38 -31.19
C ILE A 156 -10.03 -12.05 -32.54
N ASN A 157 -10.74 -13.13 -32.87
CA ASN A 157 -10.56 -13.83 -34.14
C ASN A 157 -11.06 -13.00 -35.34
N GLU A 158 -12.17 -12.28 -35.20
CA GLU A 158 -12.67 -11.36 -36.23
C GLU A 158 -11.73 -10.18 -36.48
N SER A 159 -11.18 -9.60 -35.41
CA SER A 159 -10.21 -8.51 -35.52
C SER A 159 -8.87 -8.97 -36.11
N ALA A 160 -8.42 -10.19 -35.79
CA ALA A 160 -7.26 -10.82 -36.42
C ALA A 160 -7.50 -11.12 -37.91
N ASN A 161 -8.70 -11.58 -38.28
CA ASN A 161 -9.06 -11.88 -39.66
C ASN A 161 -9.20 -10.61 -40.53
N LYS A 162 -9.75 -9.52 -39.98
CA LYS A 162 -9.76 -8.20 -40.62
C LYS A 162 -8.35 -7.66 -40.88
N ARG A 163 -7.42 -7.88 -39.93
CA ARG A 163 -6.01 -7.47 -40.11
C ARG A 163 -5.29 -8.29 -41.19
N LYS A 164 -5.58 -9.58 -41.33
CA LYS A 164 -5.02 -10.43 -42.40
C LYS A 164 -5.57 -10.12 -43.80
N LYS A 165 -6.80 -9.60 -43.93
CA LYS A 165 -7.40 -9.19 -45.21
C LYS A 165 -6.97 -7.79 -45.68
N SER A 166 -6.31 -7.02 -44.83
CA SER A 166 -5.88 -5.64 -45.12
C SER A 166 -4.39 -5.52 -45.46
N ASN A 167 -3.67 -6.65 -45.52
CA ASN A 167 -2.30 -6.81 -46.03
C ASN A 167 -2.34 -7.69 -47.28
#